data_AF-T1AHV9-F1
#
_entry.id   AF-T1AHV9-F1
#
_cell.length_a   1.000
_cell.length_b   1.000
_cell.length_c   1.000
_cell.angle_alpha   90.00
_cell.angle_beta   90.00
_cell.angle_gamma   90.00
#
_symmetry.space_group_name_H-M   'P 1'
#
loop_
_entity.id
_entity.type
_entity.pdbx_description
1 polymer ?
#
loop_
_entity_poly.entity_id
_entity_poly.type
_entity_poly.pdbx_seq_one_letter_code
_entity_poly.pdbx_strand_id
1 'polypeptide(L)'
;RWFDPALVLEVRGAELTLSPVHRAAQGAVRAGAGLALRFPRFTGRIRDDKGPTEATTSTELLEMYRAQVRQATPDAGPPTPPTEDRPSPVRPKA
;
A
#
# COMPACT_ATOMS: atom_id res chain seq x y z
N ARG A 1 24.99 -10.01 13.50
CA ARG A 1 24.83 -9.67 14.93
C ARG A 1 23.46 -9.04 15.09
N TRP A 2 22.68 -9.48 16.07
CA TRP A 2 21.36 -8.90 16.36
C TRP A 2 21.49 -7.82 17.43
N PHE A 3 20.51 -6.93 17.51
CA PHE A 3 20.41 -5.87 18.51
C PHE A 3 19.09 -6.01 19.27
N ASP A 4 19.12 -5.64 20.55
CA ASP A 4 17.90 -5.56 21.35
C ASP A 4 17.05 -4.35 20.92
N PRO A 5 15.72 -4.49 20.90
CA PRO A 5 14.84 -3.37 20.60
C PRO A 5 14.93 -2.33 21.72
N ALA A 6 15.56 -1.19 21.43
CA ALA A 6 15.73 -0.10 22.39
C ALA A 6 15.53 1.29 21.75
N LEU A 7 15.87 1.44 20.46
CA LEU A 7 15.87 2.72 19.77
C LEU A 7 14.63 2.90 18.89
N VAL A 8 13.96 4.04 19.01
CA VAL A 8 12.85 4.43 18.14
C VAL A 8 13.30 5.53 17.18
N LEU A 9 13.10 5.31 15.88
CA LEU A 9 13.51 6.23 14.82
C LEU A 9 12.30 6.83 14.12
N GLU A 10 12.31 8.15 13.87
CA GLU A 10 11.32 8.75 12.99
C GLU A 10 11.74 8.51 11.52
N VAL A 11 10.91 7.73 10.82
CA VAL A 11 11.09 7.37 9.40
C VAL A 11 9.93 7.93 8.59
N ARG A 12 10.23 8.51 7.42
CA ARG A 12 9.23 8.97 6.45
C ARG A 12 9.34 8.18 5.16
N GLY A 13 8.24 8.06 4.44
CA GLY A 13 8.19 7.43 3.13
C GLY A 13 7.08 8.01 2.28
N ALA A 14 6.99 7.56 1.03
CA ALA A 14 5.98 8.03 0.10
C ALA A 14 4.60 7.42 0.40
N GLU A 15 4.55 6.10 0.57
CA GLU A 15 3.30 5.37 0.71
C GLU A 15 3.53 3.98 1.34
N LEU A 16 2.47 3.35 1.85
CA LEU A 16 2.49 1.96 2.31
C LEU A 16 2.12 1.00 1.17
N THR A 17 2.84 -0.11 1.06
CA THR A 17 2.64 -1.13 0.03
C THR A 17 2.60 -2.53 0.61
N LEU A 18 2.02 -3.48 -0.15
CA LEU A 18 2.05 -4.90 0.22
C LEU A 18 3.45 -5.47 -0.03
N SER A 19 3.94 -6.24 0.93
CA SER A 19 5.25 -6.88 0.85
C SER A 19 5.19 -8.36 1.24
N PRO A 20 5.84 -9.26 0.47
CA PRO A 20 5.90 -10.67 0.81
C PRO A 20 6.91 -11.01 1.91
N VAL A 21 7.82 -10.08 2.24
CA VAL A 21 8.93 -10.33 3.19
C VAL A 21 8.75 -9.62 4.53
N HIS A 22 8.01 -8.50 4.56
CA HIS A 22 7.76 -7.77 5.80
C HIS A 22 6.59 -8.39 6.57
N ARG A 23 6.70 -8.36 7.90
CA ARG A 23 5.73 -8.99 8.81
C ARG A 23 4.76 -8.01 9.49
N ALA A 24 4.95 -6.70 9.32
CA ALA A 24 4.04 -5.71 9.87
C ALA A 24 2.62 -5.93 9.31
N ALA A 25 1.62 -6.03 10.18
CA ALA A 25 0.23 -6.33 9.81
C ALA A 25 0.06 -7.52 8.84
N GLN A 26 0.89 -8.57 8.98
CA GLN A 26 0.87 -9.73 8.10
C GLN A 26 -0.51 -10.41 8.04
N GLY A 27 -1.00 -10.68 6.83
CA GLY A 27 -2.27 -11.35 6.60
C GLY A 27 -3.50 -10.45 6.73
N ALA A 28 -3.36 -9.20 7.17
CA ALA A 28 -4.50 -8.31 7.42
C ALA A 28 -5.15 -7.75 6.14
N VAL A 29 -4.41 -7.71 5.03
CA VAL A 29 -4.90 -7.25 3.72
C VAL A 29 -4.89 -8.39 2.69
N ARG A 30 -3.78 -9.12 2.62
CA ARG A 30 -3.61 -10.28 1.73
C ARG A 30 -2.92 -11.40 2.50
N ALA A 31 -3.44 -12.62 2.37
CA ALA A 31 -2.82 -13.81 2.96
C ALA A 31 -1.35 -13.93 2.51
N GLY A 32 -0.45 -14.10 3.48
CA GLY A 32 0.98 -14.24 3.23
C GLY A 32 1.75 -12.94 2.93
N ALA A 33 1.10 -11.77 2.97
CA ALA A 33 1.77 -10.48 2.79
C ALA A 33 1.59 -9.58 4.03
N GLY A 34 2.64 -8.83 4.37
CA GLY A 34 2.58 -7.72 5.32
C GLY A 34 2.65 -6.36 4.63
N LEU A 35 2.85 -5.32 5.42
CA LEU A 35 2.99 -3.94 4.97
C LEU A 35 4.46 -3.51 4.99
N ALA A 36 4.83 -2.72 3.99
CA ALA A 36 6.13 -2.08 3.90
C ALA A 36 5.97 -0.60 3.53
N LEU A 37 6.96 0.21 3.90
CA LEU A 37 7.02 1.62 3.54
C LEU A 37 7.83 1.78 2.25
N ARG A 38 7.26 2.44 1.23
CA ARG A 38 7.95 2.75 -0.03
C ARG A 38 8.85 3.97 0.13
N PHE A 39 10.11 3.83 -0.29
CA PHE A 39 11.17 4.84 -0.17
C PHE A 39 11.35 5.34 1.29
N PRO A 40 11.64 4.45 2.25
CA PRO A 40 11.85 4.84 3.63
C PRO A 40 13.11 5.69 3.76
N ARG A 41 12.99 6.86 4.39
CA ARG A 41 14.09 7.78 4.70
C ARG A 41 14.08 8.07 6.18
N PHE A 42 15.24 7.88 6.80
CA PHE A 42 15.45 8.36 8.15
C PHE A 42 15.44 9.90 8.16
N THR A 43 14.70 10.48 9.07
CA THR A 43 14.54 11.95 9.15
C THR A 43 15.72 12.65 9.84
N GLY A 44 16.65 11.90 10.43
CA GLY A 44 17.68 12.44 11.32
C GLY A 44 17.23 12.50 12.79
N ARG A 45 15.95 12.24 13.08
CA ARG A 45 15.41 12.32 14.43
C ARG A 45 15.31 10.95 15.09
N ILE A 46 16.07 10.80 16.16
CA ILE A 46 15.92 9.73 17.14
C ILE A 46 14.85 10.18 18.16
N ARG A 47 13.94 9.28 18.53
CA ARG A 47 12.85 9.55 19.47
C ARG A 47 13.25 9.08 20.86
N ASP A 48 14.13 9.85 21.52
CA ASP A 48 14.60 9.56 22.89
C ASP A 48 13.48 9.64 23.94
N ASP A 49 12.35 10.25 23.56
CA ASP A 49 11.12 10.35 24.34
C ASP A 49 10.18 9.14 24.18
N LYS A 50 10.54 8.14 23.38
CA LYS A 50 9.72 6.95 23.13
C LYS A 50 10.47 5.65 23.36
N GLY A 51 9.84 4.72 24.08
CA GLY A 51 10.28 3.33 24.18
C GLY A 51 9.86 2.47 22.98
N PRO A 52 10.46 1.27 22.81
CA PRO A 52 10.14 0.35 21.71
C PRO A 52 8.65 -0.02 21.59
N THR A 53 7.95 -0.08 22.73
CA THR A 53 6.51 -0.40 22.80
C THR A 53 5.60 0.78 22.42
N GLU A 54 6.16 1.98 22.27
CA GLU A 54 5.45 3.22 21.91
C GLU A 54 5.71 3.64 20.46
N ALA A 55 6.42 2.78 19.71
CA ALA A 55 6.58 2.89 18.27
C ALA A 55 5.23 2.67 17.57
N THR A 56 5.15 3.09 16.30
CA THR A 56 3.94 2.91 15.49
C THR A 56 3.57 1.43 15.40
N THR A 57 2.34 1.12 15.78
CA THR A 57 1.79 -0.23 15.85
C THR A 57 1.37 -0.75 14.49
N SER A 58 1.25 -2.07 14.36
CA SER A 58 0.73 -2.68 13.13
C SER A 58 -0.72 -2.27 12.81
N THR A 59 -1.52 -1.98 13.84
CA THR A 59 -2.90 -1.51 13.66
C THR A 59 -2.93 -0.11 13.05
N GLU A 60 -2.11 0.81 13.55
CA GLU A 60 -1.99 2.17 12.98
C GLU A 60 -1.49 2.12 11.53
N LEU A 61 -0.50 1.26 11.22
CA LEU A 61 -0.03 1.07 9.84
C LEU A 61 -1.15 0.56 8.92
N LEU A 62 -1.98 -0.36 9.39
CA LEU A 62 -3.10 -0.88 8.62
C LEU A 62 -4.16 0.20 8.36
N GLU A 63 -4.45 1.04 9.34
CA GLU A 63 -5.38 2.16 9.19
C GLU A 63 -4.85 3.19 8.19
N MET A 64 -3.57 3.54 8.27
CA MET A 64 -2.89 4.42 7.31
C MET A 64 -2.96 3.85 5.89
N TYR A 65 -2.67 2.55 5.71
CA TYR A 65 -2.75 1.89 4.41
C TYR A 65 -4.18 1.95 3.82
N ARG A 66 -5.20 1.64 4.64
CA ARG A 66 -6.60 1.74 4.21
C ARG A 66 -6.99 3.16 3.85
N ALA A 67 -6.48 4.16 4.57
CA ALA A 67 -6.73 5.57 4.26
C ALA A 67 -6.13 5.99 2.91
N GLN A 68 -4.91 5.53 2.60
CA GLN A 68 -4.27 5.77 1.31
C GLN A 68 -5.07 5.18 0.14
N VAL A 69 -5.54 3.93 0.26
CA VAL A 69 -6.34 3.28 -0.80
C VAL A 69 -7.63 4.04 -1.09
N ARG A 70 -8.29 4.59 -0.06
CA ARG A 70 -9.49 5.42 -0.25
C ARG A 70 -9.21 6.73 -1.01
N GLN A 71 -8.00 7.28 -0.87
CA GLN A 71 -7.59 8.50 -1.56
C GLN A 71 -7.06 8.23 -2.98
N ALA A 72 -6.51 7.05 -3.22
CA ALA A 72 -5.94 6.64 -4.50
C ALA A 72 -6.98 6.32 -5.59
N THR A 73 -8.29 6.46 -5.31
CA THR A 73 -9.34 6.56 -6.32
C THR A 73 -9.64 8.02 -6.69
N PRO A 74 -8.86 8.63 -7.59
CA PRO A 74 -9.40 9.50 -8.63
C PRO A 74 -9.32 8.74 -9.97
N ASP A 75 -10.44 8.75 -10.72
CA ASP A 75 -10.55 8.29 -12.11
C ASP A 75 -10.76 6.76 -12.32
N ALA A 76 -12.02 6.34 -12.18
CA ALA A 76 -12.55 5.40 -13.17
C ALA A 76 -12.55 6.17 -14.50
N GLY A 77 -11.60 5.87 -15.39
CA GLY A 77 -11.49 6.50 -16.70
C GLY A 77 -12.83 6.51 -17.45
N PRO A 78 -13.01 7.37 -18.47
CA PRO A 78 -14.30 7.60 -19.09
C PRO A 78 -14.95 6.26 -19.50
N PRO A 79 -16.25 6.06 -19.23
CA PRO A 79 -16.92 4.80 -19.55
C PRO A 79 -16.71 4.53 -21.03
N THR A 80 -16.18 3.34 -21.35
CA THR A 80 -16.10 2.88 -22.74
C THR A 80 -17.52 2.94 -23.30
N PRO A 81 -17.78 3.70 -24.39
CA PRO A 81 -19.12 3.75 -24.94
C PRO A 81 -19.55 2.33 -25.31
N PRO A 82 -20.84 1.99 -25.13
CA PRO A 82 -21.34 0.66 -25.47
C PRO A 82 -20.98 0.37 -26.94
N THR A 83 -20.41 -0.80 -27.18
CA THR A 83 -20.12 -1.29 -28.53
C THR A 83 -21.41 -1.24 -29.34
N GLU A 84 -21.51 -0.27 -30.25
CA GLU A 84 -22.59 -0.20 -31.22
C GLU A 84 -22.46 -1.44 -32.12
N ASP A 85 -23.45 -2.32 -32.00
CA ASP A 85 -23.58 -3.56 -32.74
C ASP A 85 -23.79 -3.23 -34.22
N ARG A 86 -22.68 -3.06 -34.96
CA ARG A 86 -22.73 -2.91 -36.41
C ARG A 86 -23.03 -4.30 -36.99
N PRO A 87 -24.17 -4.50 -37.68
CA PRO A 87 -24.38 -5.74 -38.41
C PRO A 87 -23.29 -5.86 -39.49
N SER A 88 -22.60 -7.01 -39.48
CA SER A 88 -21.57 -7.33 -40.48
C SER A 88 -22.18 -7.26 -41.89
N PRO A 89 -21.52 -6.62 -42.87
CA PRO A 89 -22.00 -6.64 -44.23
C PRO A 89 -21.93 -8.08 -44.75
N VAL A 90 -23.10 -8.65 -45.04
CA VAL A 90 -23.23 -9.93 -45.73
C VAL A 90 -22.56 -9.78 -47.10
N ARG A 91 -21.44 -10.47 -47.30
CA ARG A 91 -20.82 -10.59 -48.62
C ARG A 91 -21.80 -11.34 -49.54
N PRO A 92 -22.11 -10.86 -50.75
CA PRO A 92 -22.83 -11.68 -51.71
C PRO A 92 -21.92 -12.84 -52.15
N LYS A 93 -22.46 -14.06 -52.07
CA LYS A 93 -21.84 -15.23 -52.70
C LYS A 93 -21.93 -15.06 -54.22
N ALA A 94 -20.78 -15.11 -54.87
CA ALA A 94 -20.63 -15.41 -56.29
C ALA A 94 -19.74 -16.65 -56.40
#